data_AF-A0A534T520-F1
#
_entry.id   AF-A0A534T520-F1
#
_cell.length_a   1.000
_cell.length_b   1.000
_cell.length_c   1.000
_cell.angle_alpha   90.00
_cell.angle_beta   90.00
_cell.angle_gamma   90.00
#
_symmetry.space_group_name_H-M   'P 1'
#
loop_
_entity.id
_entity.type
_entity.pdbx_description
1 polymer ?
#
loop_
_entity_poly.entity_id
_entity_poly.type
_entity_poly.pdbx_seq_one_letter_code
_entity_poly.pdbx_strand_id
1 'polypeptide(L)'
;MYQLLAFAVSLLLLSVSPAFGCNKHSDCSDGDPCTIDTCDPVSRTCRHSAAIDGTRCDDRNACTQSDTCAGGRCIGGNPIVCAAEDQCHVGVCDPNTGRCSNAALPEGAACDDGDACTQTDTCQAGDCTGSNPVVCVPIDACHVAGTCDPATGVCSNPSKDPAVCAPVDQCAMAGTCNPATGLCVTPPKPDGSPCDTGSRIVCSVADSCQGGTCVEGGGGDRDGDHICDADDNCPDYANDDQGDLDHDGIGDVCDGNDAKLIVTLLRIRGSRRAGRYGSVSAKGKFLIEPASPMQSFDSRGGITARVTDDLALDQTARWEDAECRSLGRSIACGKGKEPFQVKFSAMSSNPDVIKFSVRFPLPADPAVLHPPISLTFTTHGIIDRVGTIGACRASASSMRCRQS
;
A
#
# COMPACT_ATOMS: atom_id res chain seq x y z
N MET A 1 -24.38 -21.74 72.30
CA MET A 1 -25.60 -21.66 73.14
C MET A 1 -26.72 -22.36 72.36
N TYR A 2 -26.78 -23.70 72.33
CA TYR A 2 -27.32 -24.60 73.37
C TYR A 2 -28.78 -24.28 73.71
N GLN A 3 -29.73 -25.02 73.11
CA GLN A 3 -30.68 -25.92 73.80
C GLN A 3 -31.27 -26.86 72.72
N LEU A 4 -30.89 -28.14 72.58
CA LEU A 4 -31.00 -29.33 73.45
C LEU A 4 -32.43 -29.73 73.82
N LEU A 5 -32.77 -30.96 73.40
CA LEU A 5 -33.40 -32.06 74.14
C LEU A 5 -34.29 -32.84 73.14
N ALA A 6 -34.30 -34.16 73.02
CA ALA A 6 -33.56 -35.26 73.63
C ALA A 6 -34.27 -36.55 73.18
N PHE A 7 -33.49 -37.59 72.83
CA PHE A 7 -33.77 -39.03 73.08
C PHE A 7 -35.09 -39.63 72.50
N ALA A 8 -35.20 -40.88 72.05
CA ALA A 8 -34.40 -42.09 72.20
C ALA A 8 -35.02 -43.20 71.32
N VAL A 9 -34.17 -44.17 70.92
CA VAL A 9 -34.49 -45.61 70.87
C VAL A 9 -35.50 -46.07 69.81
N SER A 10 -34.98 -46.71 68.75
CA SER A 10 -35.21 -48.14 68.46
C SER A 10 -34.50 -48.47 67.14
N LEU A 11 -33.32 -49.08 67.21
CA LEU A 11 -33.15 -50.53 67.24
C LEU A 11 -33.61 -51.16 65.91
N LEU A 12 -32.62 -51.64 65.16
CA LEU A 12 -32.70 -52.68 64.13
C LEU A 12 -34.00 -53.50 64.22
N LEU A 13 -34.92 -53.24 63.29
CA LEU A 13 -35.82 -54.26 62.79
C LEU A 13 -35.63 -54.28 61.28
N LEU A 14 -34.77 -55.20 60.84
CA LEU A 14 -35.00 -55.91 59.60
C LEU A 14 -36.45 -56.40 59.65
N SER A 15 -37.37 -55.62 59.10
CA SER A 15 -38.69 -56.11 58.74
C SER A 15 -38.47 -57.05 57.55
N VAL A 16 -38.06 -58.28 57.87
CA VAL A 16 -38.57 -59.43 57.14
C VAL A 16 -40.07 -59.37 57.42
N SER A 17 -40.80 -58.64 56.58
CA SER A 17 -42.25 -58.74 56.57
C SER A 17 -42.54 -60.23 56.46
N PRO A 18 -43.39 -60.81 57.34
CA PRO A 18 -43.93 -62.12 57.05
C PRO A 18 -44.56 -61.98 55.66
N ALA A 19 -44.20 -62.86 54.73
CA ALA A 19 -45.00 -63.04 53.54
C ALA A 19 -46.38 -63.51 54.02
N PHE A 20 -47.23 -62.56 54.42
CA PHE A 20 -48.66 -62.75 54.49
C PHE A 20 -49.06 -63.00 53.04
N GLY A 21 -49.07 -64.28 52.69
CA GLY A 21 -49.52 -64.68 51.38
C GLY A 21 -50.96 -64.21 51.17
N CYS A 22 -51.29 -63.91 49.92
CA CYS A 22 -52.60 -63.41 49.56
C CYS A 22 -53.67 -64.50 49.78
N ASN A 23 -54.89 -64.10 50.18
CA ASN A 23 -56.03 -65.02 50.31
C ASN A 23 -57.07 -64.81 49.20
N LYS A 24 -57.08 -63.63 48.57
CA LYS A 24 -57.89 -63.30 47.40
C LYS A 24 -57.11 -62.36 46.46
N HIS A 25 -57.55 -62.26 45.20
CA HIS A 25 -56.86 -61.44 44.18
C HIS A 25 -56.72 -59.98 44.60
N SER A 26 -57.74 -59.40 45.26
CA SER A 26 -57.71 -58.02 45.74
C SER A 26 -56.66 -57.76 46.84
N ASP A 27 -56.17 -58.80 47.52
CA ASP A 27 -55.09 -58.66 48.52
C ASP A 27 -53.73 -58.39 47.85
N CYS A 28 -53.65 -58.68 46.54
CA CYS A 28 -52.47 -58.42 45.72
C CYS A 28 -52.55 -57.07 45.01
N SER A 29 -53.48 -56.19 45.34
CA SER A 29 -53.58 -54.94 44.57
C SER A 29 -52.35 -54.05 44.78
N ASP A 30 -51.65 -53.75 43.68
CA ASP A 30 -50.54 -52.79 43.67
C ASP A 30 -51.01 -51.33 43.44
N GLY A 31 -52.30 -51.14 43.16
CA GLY A 31 -52.89 -49.84 42.86
C GLY A 31 -52.65 -49.35 41.42
N ASP A 32 -52.05 -50.17 40.55
CA ASP A 32 -51.87 -49.89 39.13
C ASP A 32 -53.04 -50.46 38.31
N PRO A 33 -53.90 -49.62 37.71
CA PRO A 33 -55.00 -50.10 36.87
C PRO A 33 -54.54 -50.82 35.59
N CYS A 34 -53.25 -50.72 35.23
CA CYS A 34 -52.65 -51.38 34.07
C CYS A 34 -51.99 -52.72 34.39
N THR A 35 -52.12 -53.21 35.62
CA THR A 35 -51.79 -54.59 36.00
C THR A 35 -53.05 -55.35 36.39
N ILE A 36 -53.03 -56.66 36.15
CA ILE A 36 -54.04 -57.61 36.63
C ILE A 36 -53.41 -58.34 37.79
N ASP A 37 -53.92 -58.06 38.98
CA ASP A 37 -53.45 -58.64 40.23
C ASP A 37 -54.05 -60.02 40.45
N THR A 38 -53.18 -61.03 40.45
CA THR A 38 -53.58 -62.43 40.62
C THR A 38 -52.92 -63.01 41.86
N CYS A 39 -53.73 -63.60 42.74
CA CYS A 39 -53.23 -64.37 43.87
C CYS A 39 -53.11 -65.84 43.49
N ASP A 40 -51.91 -66.41 43.51
CA ASP A 40 -51.73 -67.85 43.31
C ASP A 40 -52.32 -68.61 44.52
N PRO A 41 -53.32 -69.49 44.33
CA PRO A 41 -54.02 -70.14 45.43
C PRO A 41 -53.17 -71.19 46.17
N VAL A 42 -52.06 -71.63 45.59
CA VAL A 42 -51.17 -72.67 46.15
C VAL A 42 -49.95 -72.04 46.80
N SER A 43 -49.22 -71.19 46.10
CA SER A 43 -48.02 -70.53 46.65
C SER A 43 -48.36 -69.32 47.50
N ARG A 44 -49.60 -68.83 47.45
CA ARG A 44 -50.06 -67.58 48.11
C ARG A 44 -49.22 -66.37 47.73
N THR A 45 -48.62 -66.36 46.54
CA THR A 45 -47.81 -65.25 46.02
C THR A 45 -48.62 -64.39 45.06
N CYS A 46 -48.38 -63.08 45.11
CA CYS A 46 -48.96 -62.14 44.15
C CYS A 46 -48.22 -62.17 42.82
N ARG A 47 -48.98 -62.21 41.72
CA ARG A 47 -48.49 -62.05 40.36
C ARG A 47 -49.24 -60.90 39.69
N HIS A 48 -48.48 -59.95 39.15
CA HIS A 48 -49.00 -58.81 38.41
C HIS A 48 -48.64 -59.02 36.94
N SER A 49 -49.65 -59.16 36.08
CA SER A 49 -49.45 -59.23 34.62
C SER A 49 -50.08 -58.02 33.96
N ALA A 50 -49.53 -57.57 32.82
CA ALA A 50 -50.08 -56.43 32.09
C ALA A 50 -51.58 -56.63 31.79
N ALA A 51 -52.37 -55.59 32.07
CA ALA A 51 -53.75 -55.48 31.63
C ALA A 51 -53.83 -55.40 30.10
N ILE A 52 -55.03 -55.61 29.57
CA ILE A 52 -55.28 -55.56 28.12
C ILE A 52 -55.02 -54.14 27.61
N ASP A 53 -54.30 -54.01 26.50
CA ASP A 53 -54.06 -52.71 25.86
C ASP A 53 -55.39 -52.02 25.52
N GLY A 54 -55.50 -50.72 25.83
CA GLY A 54 -56.74 -49.95 25.70
C GLY A 54 -57.63 -49.94 26.95
N THR A 55 -57.27 -50.68 28.01
CA THR A 55 -57.95 -50.55 29.32
C THR A 55 -57.82 -49.13 29.85
N ARG A 56 -58.91 -48.53 30.32
CA ARG A 56 -58.91 -47.16 30.86
C ARG A 56 -58.05 -47.10 32.13
N CYS A 57 -57.15 -46.13 32.18
CA CYS A 57 -56.34 -45.82 33.34
C CYS A 57 -56.29 -44.30 33.53
N ASP A 58 -55.45 -43.83 34.46
CA ASP A 58 -55.17 -42.41 34.71
C ASP A 58 -53.65 -42.29 34.92
N ASP A 59 -52.97 -41.57 34.04
CA ASP A 59 -51.51 -41.37 34.11
C ASP A 59 -51.12 -40.20 35.03
N ARG A 60 -52.12 -39.57 35.66
CA ARG A 60 -52.06 -38.38 36.52
C ARG A 60 -51.58 -37.12 35.81
N ASN A 61 -51.56 -37.12 34.47
CA ASN A 61 -51.28 -35.96 33.66
C ASN A 61 -52.58 -35.32 33.20
N ALA A 62 -52.97 -34.21 33.83
CA ALA A 62 -54.16 -33.46 33.47
C ALA A 62 -54.10 -32.85 32.04
N CYS A 63 -52.95 -32.92 31.36
CA CYS A 63 -52.80 -32.54 29.96
C CYS A 63 -53.19 -33.64 28.98
N THR A 64 -53.52 -34.86 29.43
CA THR A 64 -54.06 -35.92 28.57
C THR A 64 -55.54 -36.10 28.87
N GLN A 65 -56.36 -36.15 27.81
CA GLN A 65 -57.82 -36.19 27.96
C GLN A 65 -58.35 -37.62 28.03
N SER A 66 -57.51 -38.60 27.69
CA SER A 66 -57.85 -40.02 27.70
C SER A 66 -56.61 -40.85 27.92
N ASP A 67 -56.57 -41.67 28.97
CA ASP A 67 -55.42 -42.51 29.24
C ASP A 67 -55.78 -43.98 29.12
N THR A 68 -54.88 -44.74 28.52
CA THR A 68 -55.07 -46.16 28.24
C THR A 68 -53.82 -46.96 28.56
N CYS A 69 -54.01 -48.20 28.99
CA CYS A 69 -52.90 -49.11 29.22
C CYS A 69 -52.27 -49.53 27.89
N ALA A 70 -50.94 -49.53 27.82
CA ALA A 70 -50.16 -50.11 26.73
C ALA A 70 -48.94 -50.84 27.31
N GLY A 71 -48.86 -52.16 27.12
CA GLY A 71 -47.74 -52.96 27.61
C GLY A 71 -47.56 -52.93 29.14
N GLY A 72 -48.67 -52.86 29.88
CA GLY A 72 -48.67 -52.81 31.35
C GLY A 72 -48.33 -51.45 31.96
N ARG A 73 -48.33 -50.37 31.16
CA ARG A 73 -48.12 -48.99 31.63
C ARG A 73 -49.28 -48.12 31.19
N CYS A 74 -49.71 -47.19 32.05
CA CYS A 74 -50.67 -46.18 31.64
C CYS A 74 -49.98 -45.15 30.74
N ILE A 75 -50.54 -44.93 29.55
CA ILE A 75 -50.09 -43.90 28.61
C ILE A 75 -51.23 -42.92 28.36
N GLY A 76 -50.94 -41.63 28.52
CA GLY A 76 -51.88 -40.59 28.18
C GLY A 76 -52.02 -40.36 26.68
N GLY A 77 -53.24 -40.06 26.26
CA GLY A 77 -53.65 -39.83 24.89
C GLY A 77 -54.52 -38.58 24.76
N ASN A 78 -54.70 -38.13 23.52
CA ASN A 78 -55.43 -36.91 23.19
C ASN A 78 -54.95 -35.69 24.03
N PRO A 79 -53.70 -35.23 23.83
CA PRO A 79 -53.12 -34.17 24.63
C PRO A 79 -53.86 -32.84 24.43
N ILE A 80 -54.00 -32.05 25.50
CA ILE A 80 -54.47 -30.67 25.45
C ILE A 80 -53.44 -29.87 24.64
N VAL A 81 -53.91 -29.27 23.54
CA VAL A 81 -53.10 -28.40 22.70
C VAL A 81 -53.30 -26.95 23.14
N CYS A 82 -52.27 -26.38 23.74
CA CYS A 82 -52.25 -24.96 24.10
C CYS A 82 -51.74 -24.14 22.92
N ALA A 83 -52.55 -23.20 22.44
CA ALA A 83 -52.12 -22.24 21.42
C ALA A 83 -51.09 -21.28 22.02
N ALA A 84 -50.06 -20.94 21.24
CA ALA A 84 -49.19 -19.82 21.54
C ALA A 84 -49.98 -18.50 21.45
N GLU A 85 -49.61 -17.52 22.29
CA GLU A 85 -50.18 -16.17 22.26
C GLU A 85 -49.76 -15.39 21.03
N ASP A 86 -48.47 -15.47 20.71
CA ASP A 86 -47.82 -14.80 19.60
C ASP A 86 -46.57 -15.60 19.16
N GLN A 87 -45.75 -15.00 18.30
CA GLN A 87 -44.53 -15.63 17.75
C GLN A 87 -43.41 -15.81 18.79
N CYS A 88 -43.46 -15.09 19.92
CA CYS A 88 -42.48 -15.10 20.99
C CYS A 88 -42.92 -15.87 22.23
N HIS A 89 -44.07 -16.53 22.17
CA HIS A 89 -44.58 -17.38 23.23
C HIS A 89 -44.87 -18.79 22.73
N VAL A 90 -44.85 -19.75 23.65
CA VAL A 90 -45.30 -21.13 23.40
C VAL A 90 -46.35 -21.50 24.43
N GLY A 91 -47.43 -22.14 23.96
CA GLY A 91 -48.46 -22.68 24.83
C GLY A 91 -47.94 -23.91 25.57
N VAL A 92 -47.92 -23.85 26.90
CA VAL A 92 -47.51 -24.94 27.79
C VAL A 92 -48.69 -25.38 28.64
N CYS A 93 -48.95 -26.68 28.70
CA CYS A 93 -49.96 -27.25 29.58
C CYS A 93 -49.32 -27.68 30.91
N ASP A 94 -49.91 -27.25 32.03
CA ASP A 94 -49.50 -27.73 33.36
C ASP A 94 -50.05 -29.15 33.62
N PRO A 95 -49.18 -30.17 33.78
CA PRO A 95 -49.60 -31.56 33.94
C PRO A 95 -50.40 -31.84 35.21
N ASN A 96 -50.41 -30.93 36.20
CA ASN A 96 -51.18 -31.12 37.43
C ASN A 96 -52.59 -30.52 37.33
N THR A 97 -52.76 -29.47 36.53
CA THR A 97 -54.01 -28.69 36.49
C THR A 97 -54.73 -28.73 35.15
N GLY A 98 -54.04 -29.16 34.08
CA GLY A 98 -54.55 -29.15 32.71
C GLY A 98 -54.74 -27.73 32.14
N ARG A 99 -54.22 -26.70 32.84
CA ARG A 99 -54.34 -25.30 32.43
C ARG A 99 -53.22 -24.93 31.46
N CYS A 100 -53.59 -24.19 30.42
CA CYS A 100 -52.64 -23.57 29.51
C CYS A 100 -52.05 -22.29 30.10
N SER A 101 -50.75 -22.12 29.90
CA SER A 101 -50.01 -20.87 30.11
C SER A 101 -49.16 -20.55 28.88
N ASN A 102 -48.79 -19.28 28.72
CA ASN A 102 -47.90 -18.82 27.66
C ASN A 102 -46.52 -18.56 28.26
N ALA A 103 -45.54 -19.39 27.88
CA ALA A 103 -44.16 -19.20 28.28
C ALA A 103 -43.41 -18.46 27.17
N ALA A 104 -42.60 -17.46 27.53
CA ALA A 104 -41.75 -16.77 26.57
C ALA A 104 -40.74 -17.75 25.95
N LEU A 105 -40.51 -17.63 24.64
CA LEU A 105 -39.46 -18.32 23.93
C LEU A 105 -38.08 -17.81 24.37
N PRO A 106 -37.00 -18.60 24.11
CA PRO A 106 -35.65 -18.15 24.41
C PRO A 106 -35.28 -16.85 23.69
N GLU A 107 -34.48 -16.02 24.35
CA GLU A 107 -33.87 -14.83 23.76
C GLU A 107 -33.20 -15.16 22.42
N GLY A 108 -33.49 -14.39 21.38
CA GLY A 108 -32.95 -14.62 20.03
C GLY A 108 -33.77 -15.58 19.17
N ALA A 109 -34.90 -16.11 19.65
CA ALA A 109 -35.84 -16.84 18.81
C ALA A 109 -36.34 -15.93 17.68
N ALA A 110 -36.41 -16.46 16.45
CA ALA A 110 -36.84 -15.69 15.29
C ALA A 110 -38.33 -15.34 15.39
N CYS A 111 -38.65 -14.09 15.10
CA CYS A 111 -40.01 -13.58 14.99
C CYS A 111 -40.04 -12.53 13.86
N ASP A 112 -41.17 -11.84 13.70
CA ASP A 112 -41.34 -10.72 12.77
C ASP A 112 -42.09 -9.62 13.53
N ASP A 113 -41.47 -8.44 13.68
CA ASP A 113 -42.04 -7.31 14.42
C ASP A 113 -42.95 -6.41 13.56
N GLY A 114 -43.04 -6.73 12.27
CA GLY A 114 -43.84 -6.01 11.28
C GLY A 114 -43.19 -4.73 10.74
N ASP A 115 -41.96 -4.40 11.13
CA ASP A 115 -41.19 -3.29 10.59
C ASP A 115 -40.25 -3.79 9.48
N ALA A 116 -40.59 -3.53 8.22
CA ALA A 116 -39.75 -3.90 7.09
C ALA A 116 -38.41 -3.13 7.04
N CYS A 117 -38.19 -2.15 7.92
CA CYS A 117 -36.93 -1.45 8.10
C CYS A 117 -35.98 -2.15 9.09
N THR A 118 -36.38 -3.23 9.75
CA THR A 118 -35.48 -4.12 10.50
C THR A 118 -35.17 -5.35 9.66
N GLN A 119 -33.91 -5.79 9.71
CA GLN A 119 -33.43 -6.91 8.89
C GLN A 119 -33.38 -8.23 9.66
N THR A 120 -33.49 -8.15 10.99
CA THR A 120 -33.42 -9.28 11.89
C THR A 120 -34.30 -9.01 13.09
N ASP A 121 -35.37 -9.79 13.26
CA ASP A 121 -36.25 -9.64 14.40
C ASP A 121 -36.15 -10.86 15.31
N THR A 122 -36.03 -10.57 16.60
CA THR A 122 -35.81 -11.60 17.61
C THR A 122 -36.64 -11.35 18.84
N CYS A 123 -37.08 -12.42 19.48
CA CYS A 123 -37.75 -12.36 20.75
C CYS A 123 -36.78 -11.89 21.83
N GLN A 124 -37.13 -10.80 22.50
CA GLN A 124 -36.40 -10.22 23.62
C GLN A 124 -37.37 -9.96 24.77
N ALA A 125 -37.17 -10.67 25.89
CA ALA A 125 -38.05 -10.60 27.05
C ALA A 125 -39.56 -10.87 26.76
N GLY A 126 -39.86 -11.68 25.73
CA GLY A 126 -41.23 -12.00 25.31
C GLY A 126 -41.80 -11.09 24.23
N ASP A 127 -41.16 -9.96 23.94
CA ASP A 127 -41.54 -9.07 22.84
C ASP A 127 -40.73 -9.38 21.58
N CYS A 128 -41.34 -9.28 20.40
CA CYS A 128 -40.58 -9.32 19.16
C CYS A 128 -39.94 -7.96 18.90
N THR A 129 -38.60 -7.91 18.86
CA THR A 129 -37.86 -6.66 18.62
C THR A 129 -37.00 -6.77 17.37
N GLY A 130 -37.18 -5.82 16.46
CA GLY A 130 -36.35 -5.71 15.27
C GLY A 130 -35.00 -5.05 15.53
N SER A 131 -34.01 -5.50 14.78
CA SER A 131 -32.62 -5.06 14.86
C SER A 131 -32.01 -4.93 13.47
N ASN A 132 -30.77 -4.43 13.40
CA ASN A 132 -30.05 -4.20 12.15
C ASN A 132 -30.86 -3.33 11.15
N PRO A 133 -31.10 -2.04 11.48
CA PRO A 133 -32.00 -1.19 10.69
C PRO A 133 -31.46 -0.94 9.27
N VAL A 134 -32.37 -0.85 8.31
CA VAL A 134 -32.08 -0.47 6.92
C VAL A 134 -31.44 0.92 6.88
N VAL A 135 -30.23 1.00 6.35
CA VAL A 135 -29.49 2.27 6.20
C VAL A 135 -29.73 2.84 4.81
N CYS A 136 -30.48 3.94 4.75
CA CYS A 136 -30.78 4.64 3.50
C CYS A 136 -29.67 5.63 3.14
N VAL A 137 -28.79 5.22 2.23
CA VAL A 137 -27.77 6.12 1.64
C VAL A 137 -28.37 6.95 0.50
N PRO A 138 -27.81 8.14 0.19
CA PRO A 138 -28.22 8.88 -1.00
C PRO A 138 -28.05 8.03 -2.27
N ILE A 139 -29.04 8.04 -3.16
CA ILE A 139 -28.97 7.29 -4.43
C ILE A 139 -27.93 7.84 -5.41
N ASP A 140 -27.62 9.14 -5.32
CA ASP A 140 -26.60 9.80 -6.13
C ASP A 140 -26.13 11.11 -5.47
N ALA A 141 -25.27 11.86 -6.16
CA ALA A 141 -24.71 13.13 -5.70
C ALA A 141 -25.75 14.26 -5.56
N CYS A 142 -26.96 14.10 -6.07
CA CYS A 142 -28.04 15.07 -6.14
C CYS A 142 -29.18 14.81 -5.15
N HIS A 143 -29.14 13.69 -4.43
CA HIS A 143 -30.06 13.34 -3.37
C HIS A 143 -29.33 13.35 -2.01
N VAL A 144 -30.09 13.37 -0.92
CA VAL A 144 -29.57 13.16 0.43
C VAL A 144 -30.00 11.79 0.97
N ALA A 145 -29.45 11.40 2.12
CA ALA A 145 -29.82 10.16 2.77
C ALA A 145 -31.34 10.15 3.03
N GLY A 146 -31.97 9.04 2.66
CA GLY A 146 -33.41 8.85 2.81
C GLY A 146 -33.83 8.40 4.19
N THR A 147 -35.12 8.16 4.32
CA THR A 147 -35.74 7.46 5.45
C THR A 147 -36.36 6.17 4.93
N CYS A 148 -36.22 5.09 5.68
CA CYS A 148 -36.88 3.83 5.37
C CYS A 148 -38.37 3.90 5.75
N ASP A 149 -39.24 3.39 4.87
CA ASP A 149 -40.67 3.22 5.14
C ASP A 149 -40.92 1.89 5.87
N PRO A 150 -41.42 1.90 7.12
CA PRO A 150 -41.57 0.68 7.93
C PRO A 150 -42.57 -0.32 7.35
N ALA A 151 -43.48 0.10 6.47
CA ALA A 151 -44.42 -0.82 5.84
C ALA A 151 -43.84 -1.57 4.64
N THR A 152 -42.82 -1.02 3.98
CA THR A 152 -42.33 -1.53 2.68
C THR A 152 -40.83 -1.83 2.67
N GLY A 153 -40.07 -1.33 3.64
CA GLY A 153 -38.61 -1.42 3.68
C GLY A 153 -37.93 -0.56 2.62
N VAL A 154 -38.68 0.27 1.88
CA VAL A 154 -38.17 1.07 0.78
C VAL A 154 -37.65 2.41 1.30
N CYS A 155 -36.44 2.77 0.88
CA CYS A 155 -35.84 4.06 1.17
C CYS A 155 -36.43 5.18 0.30
N SER A 156 -36.77 6.31 0.93
CA SER A 156 -37.05 7.55 0.22
C SER A 156 -35.77 8.12 -0.40
N ASN A 157 -35.90 8.93 -1.46
CA ASN A 157 -34.77 9.58 -2.13
C ASN A 157 -35.04 11.09 -2.29
N PRO A 158 -34.95 11.87 -1.21
CA PRO A 158 -35.17 13.31 -1.27
C PRO A 158 -34.04 14.05 -2.00
N SER A 159 -34.40 14.95 -2.91
CA SER A 159 -33.46 15.79 -3.65
C SER A 159 -32.76 16.81 -2.75
N LYS A 160 -31.52 17.17 -3.07
CA LYS A 160 -30.81 18.29 -2.41
C LYS A 160 -31.50 19.63 -2.69
N ASP A 161 -31.59 20.47 -1.66
CA ASP A 161 -32.02 21.87 -1.75
C ASP A 161 -31.03 22.76 -0.98
N PRO A 162 -30.23 23.60 -1.66
CA PRO A 162 -30.20 23.82 -3.11
C PRO A 162 -29.65 22.62 -3.89
N ALA A 163 -30.08 22.44 -5.13
CA ALA A 163 -29.66 21.35 -6.03
C ALA A 163 -28.22 21.56 -6.56
N VAL A 164 -27.25 21.47 -5.66
CA VAL A 164 -25.82 21.61 -5.94
C VAL A 164 -25.08 20.32 -5.60
N CYS A 165 -24.00 20.08 -6.33
CA CYS A 165 -23.05 19.01 -6.06
C CYS A 165 -21.66 19.56 -5.81
N ALA A 166 -20.89 18.83 -4.99
CA ALA A 166 -19.51 19.15 -4.74
C ALA A 166 -18.69 19.05 -6.05
N PRO A 167 -17.61 19.83 -6.18
CA PRO A 167 -16.66 19.64 -7.27
C PRO A 167 -16.11 18.20 -7.24
N VAL A 168 -15.94 17.59 -8.42
CA VAL A 168 -15.44 16.22 -8.55
C VAL A 168 -13.94 16.10 -8.25
N ASP A 169 -13.19 17.18 -8.42
CA ASP A 169 -11.76 17.27 -8.18
C ASP A 169 -11.33 18.74 -7.95
N GLN A 170 -10.02 18.99 -7.87
CA GLN A 170 -9.45 20.31 -7.64
C GLN A 170 -9.60 21.27 -8.83
N CYS A 171 -9.91 20.78 -10.02
CA CYS A 171 -10.07 21.57 -11.25
C CYS A 171 -11.54 21.65 -11.72
N ALA A 172 -12.46 21.17 -10.91
CA ALA A 172 -13.89 21.38 -11.04
C ALA A 172 -14.39 22.47 -10.08
N MET A 173 -15.39 23.23 -10.51
CA MET A 173 -16.20 24.07 -9.61
C MET A 173 -17.39 23.27 -9.07
N ALA A 174 -18.03 23.78 -8.01
CA ALA A 174 -19.31 23.24 -7.57
C ALA A 174 -20.30 23.20 -8.74
N GLY A 175 -20.99 22.08 -8.88
CA GLY A 175 -21.86 21.80 -10.01
C GLY A 175 -23.33 22.05 -9.71
N THR A 176 -24.13 21.93 -10.76
CA THR A 176 -25.59 21.91 -10.66
C THR A 176 -26.09 20.48 -10.80
N CYS A 177 -27.09 20.17 -9.99
CA CYS A 177 -27.73 18.86 -9.98
C CYS A 177 -29.03 18.88 -10.78
N ASN A 178 -29.27 17.83 -11.56
CA ASN A 178 -30.58 17.52 -12.12
C ASN A 178 -31.21 16.34 -11.35
N PRO A 179 -32.10 16.59 -10.39
CA PRO A 179 -32.69 15.53 -9.56
C PRO A 179 -33.49 14.49 -10.34
N ALA A 180 -34.04 14.83 -11.50
CA ALA A 180 -34.80 13.87 -12.31
C ALA A 180 -33.90 12.81 -12.97
N THR A 181 -32.61 13.11 -13.14
CA THR A 181 -31.64 12.22 -13.81
C THR A 181 -30.53 11.74 -12.88
N GLY A 182 -30.38 12.35 -11.70
CA GLY A 182 -29.23 12.15 -10.81
C GLY A 182 -27.91 12.74 -11.33
N LEU A 183 -27.92 13.39 -12.49
CA LEU A 183 -26.71 13.90 -13.13
C LEU A 183 -26.24 15.19 -12.45
N CYS A 184 -24.98 15.17 -12.00
CA CYS A 184 -24.25 16.35 -11.55
C CYS A 184 -23.34 16.84 -12.69
N VAL A 185 -23.49 18.11 -13.08
CA VAL A 185 -22.62 18.74 -14.07
C VAL A 185 -21.77 19.79 -13.38
N THR A 186 -20.47 19.52 -13.27
CA THR A 186 -19.47 20.44 -12.72
C THR A 186 -18.71 21.15 -13.85
N PRO A 187 -18.76 22.48 -13.93
CA PRO A 187 -17.96 23.23 -14.90
C PRO A 187 -16.46 23.20 -14.51
N PRO A 188 -15.54 23.26 -15.50
CA PRO A 188 -14.11 23.34 -15.22
C PRO A 188 -13.76 24.68 -14.57
N LYS A 189 -12.81 24.68 -13.64
CA LYS A 189 -12.18 25.90 -13.15
C LYS A 189 -11.44 26.60 -14.30
N PRO A 190 -11.28 27.93 -14.26
CA PRO A 190 -10.48 28.67 -15.23
C PRO A 190 -9.06 28.12 -15.35
N ASP A 191 -8.50 28.14 -16.56
CA ASP A 191 -7.11 27.77 -16.79
C ASP A 191 -6.16 28.64 -15.95
N GLY A 192 -5.13 28.04 -15.37
CA GLY A 192 -4.22 28.69 -14.42
C GLY A 192 -4.71 28.71 -12.97
N SER A 193 -5.91 28.18 -12.68
CA SER A 193 -6.35 28.01 -11.28
C SER A 193 -5.41 27.07 -10.53
N PRO A 194 -5.04 27.35 -9.27
CA PRO A 194 -4.14 26.50 -8.51
C PRO A 194 -4.77 25.13 -8.27
N CYS A 195 -3.97 24.10 -8.44
CA CYS A 195 -4.26 22.73 -8.04
C CYS A 195 -2.97 22.07 -7.55
N ASP A 196 -3.05 20.81 -7.17
CA ASP A 196 -1.93 19.99 -6.74
C ASP A 196 -2.17 18.58 -7.27
N THR A 197 -1.26 18.11 -8.13
CA THR A 197 -1.25 16.75 -8.70
C THR A 197 -0.91 15.68 -7.67
N GLY A 198 -0.38 16.08 -6.50
CA GLY A 198 0.17 15.20 -5.49
C GLY A 198 1.58 14.70 -5.82
N SER A 199 2.25 15.32 -6.80
CA SER A 199 3.64 15.04 -7.13
C SER A 199 4.53 15.34 -5.92
N ARG A 200 5.56 14.50 -5.73
CA ARG A 200 6.53 14.72 -4.64
C ARG A 200 7.59 15.76 -5.00
N ILE A 201 7.64 16.14 -6.27
CA ILE A 201 8.62 17.05 -6.84
C ILE A 201 7.96 18.43 -6.85
N VAL A 202 8.59 19.40 -6.20
CA VAL A 202 8.06 20.76 -6.08
C VAL A 202 8.76 21.63 -7.12
N CYS A 203 8.04 21.96 -8.18
CA CYS A 203 8.53 22.83 -9.24
C CYS A 203 8.37 24.31 -8.87
N SER A 204 9.20 25.19 -9.43
CA SER A 204 9.09 26.65 -9.30
C SER A 204 7.81 27.19 -9.93
N VAL A 205 7.34 26.51 -10.99
CA VAL A 205 6.04 26.71 -11.60
C VAL A 205 5.04 25.83 -10.87
N ALA A 206 4.05 26.45 -10.22
CA ALA A 206 3.01 25.71 -9.52
C ALA A 206 2.09 24.95 -10.47
N ASP A 207 1.61 23.81 -10.00
CA ASP A 207 0.52 23.04 -10.63
C ASP A 207 -0.69 23.92 -10.89
N SER A 208 -1.29 23.73 -12.07
CA SER A 208 -2.42 24.55 -12.49
C SER A 208 -3.45 23.77 -13.29
N CYS A 209 -4.69 24.23 -13.24
CA CYS A 209 -5.75 23.65 -14.05
C CYS A 209 -5.58 24.06 -15.51
N GLN A 210 -5.74 23.12 -16.43
CA GLN A 210 -5.83 23.38 -17.86
C GLN A 210 -6.92 22.50 -18.46
N GLY A 211 -7.96 23.10 -19.05
CA GLY A 211 -9.09 22.37 -19.63
C GLY A 211 -9.85 21.50 -18.62
N GLY A 212 -9.87 21.89 -17.34
CA GLY A 212 -10.50 21.12 -16.26
C GLY A 212 -9.67 19.96 -15.71
N THR A 213 -8.43 19.78 -16.16
CA THR A 213 -7.49 18.79 -15.62
C THR A 213 -6.38 19.50 -14.84
N CYS A 214 -5.93 18.95 -13.72
CA CYS A 214 -4.75 19.46 -13.04
C CYS A 214 -3.51 18.98 -13.78
N VAL A 215 -2.69 19.91 -14.26
CA VAL A 215 -1.43 19.62 -14.94
C VAL A 215 -0.26 20.02 -14.04
N GLU A 216 0.77 19.17 -14.03
CA GLU A 216 2.00 19.42 -13.27
C GLU A 216 2.67 20.69 -13.80
N GLY A 217 2.97 21.61 -12.90
CA GLY A 217 3.71 22.80 -13.23
C GLY A 217 5.14 22.44 -13.60
N GLY A 218 5.76 23.19 -14.49
CA GLY A 218 7.19 23.03 -14.78
C GLY A 218 7.57 21.79 -15.60
N GLY A 219 6.61 21.03 -16.15
CA GLY A 219 6.88 19.99 -17.16
C GLY A 219 7.09 18.58 -16.62
N GLY A 220 7.08 18.38 -15.30
CA GLY A 220 7.42 17.11 -14.65
C GLY A 220 8.93 16.95 -14.46
N ASP A 221 9.39 15.73 -14.17
CA ASP A 221 10.80 15.34 -14.02
C ASP A 221 11.06 14.19 -15.00
N ARG A 222 11.61 14.51 -16.17
CA ARG A 222 11.72 13.56 -17.29
C ARG A 222 12.83 12.56 -17.09
N ASP A 223 13.94 12.94 -16.48
CA ASP A 223 15.13 12.10 -16.36
C ASP A 223 15.25 11.41 -14.99
N GLY A 224 14.43 11.81 -14.02
CA GLY A 224 14.24 11.16 -12.73
C GLY A 224 15.24 11.59 -11.67
N ASP A 225 15.76 12.81 -11.75
CA ASP A 225 16.77 13.37 -10.83
C ASP A 225 16.16 14.19 -9.67
N HIS A 226 14.83 14.24 -9.60
CA HIS A 226 14.02 14.96 -8.62
C HIS A 226 14.04 16.48 -8.75
N ILE A 227 14.49 17.01 -9.87
CA ILE A 227 14.33 18.41 -10.29
C ILE A 227 13.34 18.44 -11.45
N CYS A 228 12.47 19.45 -11.52
CA CYS A 228 11.50 19.53 -12.60
C CYS A 228 12.15 20.07 -13.88
N ASP A 229 11.72 19.62 -15.06
CA ASP A 229 12.22 20.03 -16.39
C ASP A 229 12.38 21.55 -16.57
N ALA A 230 11.52 22.37 -15.96
CA ALA A 230 11.60 23.84 -16.04
C ALA A 230 12.63 24.47 -15.10
N ASP A 231 13.02 23.75 -14.05
CA ASP A 231 14.04 24.13 -13.06
C ASP A 231 15.37 23.39 -13.29
N ASP A 232 15.34 22.36 -14.13
CA ASP A 232 16.46 21.49 -14.45
C ASP A 232 17.33 22.12 -15.55
N ASN A 233 18.61 22.31 -15.24
CA ASN A 233 19.61 22.80 -16.18
C ASN A 233 20.09 21.72 -17.17
N CYS A 234 19.66 20.46 -16.99
CA CYS A 234 19.86 19.33 -17.88
C CYS A 234 18.63 18.39 -17.98
N PRO A 235 17.48 18.82 -18.54
CA PRO A 235 16.18 18.09 -18.53
C PRO A 235 16.11 16.66 -19.11
N ASP A 236 17.22 16.14 -19.63
CA ASP A 236 17.31 14.79 -20.21
C ASP A 236 18.48 13.97 -19.59
N TYR A 237 19.22 14.51 -18.61
CA TYR A 237 20.42 13.91 -18.01
C TYR A 237 20.50 14.14 -16.49
N ALA A 238 20.11 13.12 -15.72
CA ALA A 238 19.98 13.26 -14.28
C ALA A 238 21.22 13.83 -13.56
N ASN A 239 21.03 14.96 -12.88
CA ASN A 239 22.01 15.64 -12.03
C ASN A 239 21.32 16.42 -10.89
N ASP A 240 20.95 15.72 -9.82
CA ASP A 240 20.31 16.29 -8.63
C ASP A 240 21.04 17.53 -8.04
N ASP A 241 22.33 17.75 -8.35
CA ASP A 241 23.14 18.86 -7.86
C ASP A 241 23.12 20.12 -8.75
N GLN A 242 22.55 20.04 -9.96
CA GLN A 242 22.31 21.18 -10.85
C GLN A 242 23.56 22.05 -11.07
N GLY A 243 24.74 21.43 -11.17
CA GLY A 243 26.00 22.13 -11.47
C GLY A 243 25.96 22.78 -12.85
N ASP A 244 26.54 23.98 -13.01
CA ASP A 244 26.66 24.78 -14.25
C ASP A 244 27.87 25.72 -14.05
N LEU A 245 29.03 25.36 -14.61
CA LEU A 245 30.29 26.03 -14.27
C LEU A 245 30.45 27.39 -14.97
N ASP A 246 30.11 27.50 -16.24
CA ASP A 246 30.26 28.74 -17.00
C ASP A 246 29.05 29.69 -16.90
N HIS A 247 28.00 29.26 -16.18
CA HIS A 247 26.76 29.99 -15.85
C HIS A 247 26.00 30.43 -17.11
N ASP A 248 26.05 29.62 -18.17
CA ASP A 248 25.28 29.85 -19.37
C ASP A 248 23.85 29.30 -19.30
N GLY A 249 23.53 28.58 -18.20
CA GLY A 249 22.23 27.99 -17.93
C GLY A 249 22.09 26.53 -18.39
N ILE A 250 23.16 25.91 -18.88
CA ILE A 250 23.24 24.48 -19.24
C ILE A 250 24.13 23.78 -18.21
N GLY A 251 23.66 22.67 -17.62
CA GLY A 251 24.39 22.07 -16.50
C GLY A 251 25.63 21.26 -16.88
N ASP A 252 26.58 21.12 -15.95
CA ASP A 252 27.89 20.46 -16.10
C ASP A 252 27.81 19.06 -16.76
N VAL A 253 26.72 18.31 -16.53
CA VAL A 253 26.54 16.95 -17.09
C VAL A 253 26.07 16.95 -18.54
N CYS A 254 25.44 18.03 -19.00
CA CYS A 254 24.90 18.19 -20.35
C CYS A 254 25.55 19.36 -21.12
N ASP A 255 26.44 20.13 -20.48
CA ASP A 255 27.28 21.16 -21.07
C ASP A 255 28.70 20.65 -21.33
N GLY A 256 29.16 20.85 -22.56
CA GLY A 256 30.50 20.48 -22.99
C GLY A 256 31.53 21.61 -22.90
N ASN A 257 31.16 22.81 -22.42
CA ASN A 257 31.99 24.02 -22.42
C ASN A 257 32.60 24.36 -21.03
N ASP A 258 32.14 23.67 -19.99
CA ASP A 258 32.47 23.82 -18.57
C ASP A 258 33.90 23.48 -18.10
N ALA A 259 34.92 24.00 -18.78
CA ALA A 259 36.00 24.79 -18.15
C ALA A 259 36.95 25.36 -19.23
N LYS A 260 37.15 26.68 -19.21
CA LYS A 260 38.07 27.34 -20.14
C LYS A 260 39.53 26.94 -19.91
N LEU A 261 40.07 26.18 -20.85
CA LEU A 261 41.48 25.85 -20.94
C LEU A 261 42.26 26.95 -21.65
N ILE A 262 43.21 27.60 -20.96
CA ILE A 262 44.10 28.58 -21.56
C ILE A 262 45.33 27.86 -22.09
N VAL A 263 45.38 27.63 -23.41
CA VAL A 263 46.53 27.02 -24.08
C VAL A 263 47.57 28.09 -24.41
N THR A 264 48.73 28.03 -23.76
CA THR A 264 49.81 29.04 -23.93
C THR A 264 50.84 28.63 -24.99
N LEU A 265 51.05 27.33 -25.16
CA LEU A 265 52.02 26.78 -26.09
C LEU A 265 51.51 25.43 -26.58
N LEU A 266 51.46 25.26 -27.89
CA LEU A 266 51.19 23.97 -28.52
C LEU A 266 52.25 23.69 -29.58
N ARG A 267 52.75 22.46 -29.61
CA ARG A 267 53.76 22.00 -30.57
C ARG A 267 53.38 20.64 -31.11
N ILE A 268 53.36 20.55 -32.43
CA ILE A 268 53.18 19.31 -33.19
C ILE A 268 54.46 19.06 -33.96
N ARG A 269 55.00 17.84 -33.89
CA ARG A 269 56.17 17.42 -34.65
C ARG A 269 55.91 16.08 -35.28
N GLY A 270 56.04 16.02 -36.60
CA GLY A 270 56.04 14.77 -37.34
C GLY A 270 57.27 13.91 -37.07
N SER A 271 57.20 12.67 -37.52
CA SER A 271 58.28 11.71 -37.41
C SER A 271 59.44 12.04 -38.35
N ARG A 272 60.67 11.96 -37.82
CA ARG A 272 61.90 12.20 -38.61
C ARG A 272 62.52 10.93 -39.17
N ARG A 273 61.99 9.75 -38.84
CA ARG A 273 62.53 8.44 -39.24
C ARG A 273 61.39 7.44 -39.44
N ALA A 274 61.44 6.67 -40.53
CA ALA A 274 60.51 5.58 -40.79
C ALA A 274 60.43 4.63 -39.57
N GLY A 275 59.21 4.29 -39.14
CA GLY A 275 58.97 3.40 -37.99
C GLY A 275 59.03 4.06 -36.60
N ARG A 276 59.05 5.39 -36.50
CA ARG A 276 58.87 6.12 -35.23
C ARG A 276 57.65 7.02 -35.26
N TYR A 277 57.09 7.28 -34.08
CA TYR A 277 55.99 8.24 -33.89
C TYR A 277 56.51 9.68 -33.82
N GLY A 278 55.69 10.62 -34.29
CA GLY A 278 55.81 12.04 -34.00
C GLY A 278 55.41 12.35 -32.54
N SER A 279 55.20 13.62 -32.21
CA SER A 279 54.72 14.01 -30.88
C SER A 279 53.85 15.26 -30.89
N VAL A 280 52.81 15.23 -30.06
CA VAL A 280 52.05 16.39 -29.63
C VAL A 280 52.54 16.80 -28.24
N SER A 281 52.74 18.10 -28.02
CA SER A 281 52.98 18.62 -26.67
C SER A 281 52.29 19.97 -26.49
N ALA A 282 51.58 20.12 -25.38
CA ALA A 282 50.90 21.35 -25.05
C ALA A 282 51.18 21.76 -23.61
N LYS A 283 51.14 23.07 -23.38
CA LYS A 283 51.23 23.69 -22.07
C LYS A 283 50.21 24.79 -21.96
N GLY A 284 49.69 24.93 -20.77
CA GLY A 284 48.75 25.99 -20.49
C GLY A 284 48.35 25.94 -19.04
N LYS A 285 47.19 26.53 -18.79
CA LYS A 285 46.59 26.56 -17.48
C LYS A 285 45.08 26.56 -17.63
N PHE A 286 44.40 26.09 -16.61
CA PHE A 286 43.00 26.38 -16.38
C PHE A 286 42.86 26.81 -14.92
N LEU A 287 41.80 27.53 -14.64
CA LEU A 287 41.40 27.82 -13.28
C LEU A 287 40.50 26.69 -12.83
N ILE A 288 40.71 26.23 -11.60
CA ILE A 288 39.72 25.42 -10.88
C ILE A 288 39.09 26.35 -9.87
N GLU A 289 37.78 26.34 -9.80
CA GLU A 289 37.08 27.08 -8.78
C GLU A 289 37.13 26.30 -7.46
N PRO A 290 37.78 26.84 -6.39
CA PRO A 290 37.99 26.09 -5.15
C PRO A 290 36.70 25.68 -4.44
N ALA A 291 35.56 26.28 -4.83
CA ALA A 291 34.25 26.03 -4.27
C ALA A 291 33.50 24.87 -4.94
N SER A 292 33.94 24.36 -6.10
CA SER A 292 33.23 23.35 -6.89
C SER A 292 33.85 21.95 -6.73
N PRO A 293 33.24 21.02 -5.96
CA PRO A 293 33.80 19.69 -5.69
C PRO A 293 33.97 18.83 -6.95
N MET A 294 33.11 19.03 -7.96
CA MET A 294 33.19 18.37 -9.27
C MET A 294 34.39 18.86 -10.09
N GLN A 295 34.86 20.10 -9.88
CA GLN A 295 36.08 20.56 -10.52
C GLN A 295 37.36 20.08 -9.84
N SER A 296 37.26 19.21 -8.82
CA SER A 296 38.42 18.61 -8.17
C SER A 296 39.30 17.92 -9.20
N PHE A 297 40.51 18.44 -9.35
CA PHE A 297 41.46 17.88 -10.28
C PHE A 297 42.17 16.71 -9.63
N ASP A 298 41.58 15.53 -9.82
CA ASP A 298 42.15 14.23 -9.45
C ASP A 298 42.14 13.23 -10.63
N SER A 299 42.73 12.05 -10.42
CA SER A 299 42.84 11.01 -11.46
C SER A 299 41.73 9.96 -11.46
N ARG A 300 40.75 10.05 -10.55
CA ARG A 300 39.64 9.09 -10.45
C ARG A 300 38.95 8.98 -11.81
N GLY A 301 38.61 7.76 -12.24
CA GLY A 301 38.02 7.52 -13.56
C GLY A 301 38.98 7.70 -14.75
N GLY A 302 40.24 8.07 -14.52
CA GLY A 302 41.24 8.29 -15.56
C GLY A 302 41.25 9.72 -16.12
N ILE A 303 42.25 10.00 -16.97
CA ILE A 303 42.45 11.29 -17.64
C ILE A 303 42.56 11.06 -19.14
N THR A 304 41.83 11.85 -19.92
CA THR A 304 41.93 11.87 -21.39
C THR A 304 42.38 13.24 -21.87
N ALA A 305 43.25 13.28 -22.89
CA ALA A 305 43.66 14.49 -23.58
C ALA A 305 43.45 14.32 -25.09
N ARG A 306 42.68 15.20 -25.72
CA ARG A 306 42.37 15.17 -27.15
C ARG A 306 42.80 16.47 -27.82
N VAL A 307 43.47 16.37 -28.97
CA VAL A 307 43.89 17.52 -29.78
C VAL A 307 43.29 17.41 -31.16
N THR A 308 42.61 18.47 -31.60
CA THR A 308 41.97 18.56 -32.91
C THR A 308 42.37 19.82 -33.68
N ASP A 309 42.28 19.75 -35.01
CA ASP A 309 42.19 20.91 -35.89
C ASP A 309 40.90 20.88 -36.72
N ASP A 310 40.69 21.88 -37.58
CA ASP A 310 39.50 22.00 -38.44
C ASP A 310 39.61 21.19 -39.76
N LEU A 311 40.66 20.39 -39.96
CA LEU A 311 40.89 19.64 -41.20
C LEU A 311 41.02 18.12 -41.00
N ALA A 312 42.10 17.65 -40.37
CA ALA A 312 42.43 16.21 -40.35
C ALA A 312 43.16 15.75 -39.08
N LEU A 313 43.56 16.65 -38.19
CA LEU A 313 44.17 16.29 -36.92
C LEU A 313 43.09 15.93 -35.91
N ASP A 314 43.11 14.69 -35.42
CA ASP A 314 42.35 14.25 -34.25
C ASP A 314 43.17 13.17 -33.53
N GLN A 315 43.73 13.52 -32.37
CA GLN A 315 44.58 12.61 -31.62
C GLN A 315 44.30 12.64 -30.14
N THR A 316 44.08 11.45 -29.59
CA THR A 316 43.66 11.24 -28.21
C THR A 316 44.67 10.38 -27.46
N ALA A 317 45.01 10.79 -26.24
CA ALA A 317 45.75 10.01 -25.27
C ALA A 317 44.90 9.80 -24.02
N ARG A 318 44.90 8.58 -23.51
CA ARG A 318 44.15 8.18 -22.31
C ARG A 318 45.07 7.51 -21.30
N TRP A 319 44.91 7.89 -20.04
CA TRP A 319 45.55 7.29 -18.88
C TRP A 319 44.49 6.81 -17.89
N GLU A 320 44.54 5.54 -17.50
CA GLU A 320 43.65 5.02 -16.46
C GLU A 320 44.09 5.55 -15.08
N ASP A 321 43.19 5.53 -14.09
CA ASP A 321 43.50 6.00 -12.73
C ASP A 321 44.73 5.27 -12.13
N ALA A 322 44.86 3.97 -12.38
CA ALA A 322 46.02 3.18 -11.96
C ALA A 322 47.36 3.61 -12.60
N GLU A 323 47.32 4.35 -13.71
CA GLU A 323 48.50 4.89 -14.41
C GLU A 323 48.86 6.30 -13.93
N CYS A 324 48.06 6.85 -13.00
CA CYS A 324 48.24 8.17 -12.41
C CYS A 324 48.81 8.09 -11.00
N ARG A 325 49.60 9.09 -10.62
CA ARG A 325 50.15 9.24 -9.28
C ARG A 325 49.96 10.67 -8.79
N SER A 326 49.39 10.79 -7.60
CA SER A 326 49.30 12.04 -6.85
C SER A 326 50.60 12.31 -6.09
N LEU A 327 51.23 13.45 -6.37
CA LEU A 327 52.54 13.86 -5.87
C LEU A 327 52.41 15.21 -5.16
N GLY A 328 51.77 15.21 -3.99
CA GLY A 328 51.45 16.42 -3.25
C GLY A 328 50.52 17.32 -4.07
N ARG A 329 51.02 18.47 -4.57
CA ARG A 329 50.26 19.46 -5.35
C ARG A 329 50.27 19.21 -6.86
N SER A 330 50.44 17.96 -7.28
CA SER A 330 50.56 17.61 -8.69
C SER A 330 50.05 16.21 -8.96
N ILE A 331 49.56 16.00 -10.17
CA ILE A 331 49.21 14.68 -10.69
C ILE A 331 50.07 14.43 -11.91
N ALA A 332 50.65 13.25 -11.95
CA ALA A 332 51.42 12.78 -13.08
C ALA A 332 50.89 11.43 -13.50
N CYS A 333 50.39 11.34 -14.74
CA CYS A 333 50.01 10.08 -15.34
C CYS A 333 50.97 9.71 -16.45
N GLY A 334 51.27 8.42 -16.57
CA GLY A 334 52.14 7.94 -17.64
C GLY A 334 52.17 6.44 -17.82
N LYS A 335 52.39 6.01 -19.05
CA LYS A 335 52.49 4.60 -19.44
C LYS A 335 53.95 4.14 -19.41
N GLY A 336 54.42 3.69 -18.25
CA GLY A 336 55.78 3.17 -18.09
C GLY A 336 56.89 4.15 -18.53
N LYS A 337 57.72 3.76 -19.51
CA LYS A 337 58.81 4.59 -20.08
C LYS A 337 58.40 5.34 -21.35
N GLU A 338 57.13 5.27 -21.74
CA GLU A 338 56.66 5.89 -22.97
C GLU A 338 56.53 7.42 -22.84
N PRO A 339 56.56 8.18 -23.95
CA PRO A 339 56.45 9.64 -23.93
C PRO A 339 55.02 10.14 -23.63
N PHE A 340 54.05 9.25 -23.35
CA PHE A 340 52.68 9.56 -22.95
C PHE A 340 52.68 9.98 -21.49
N GLN A 341 52.85 11.28 -21.26
CA GLN A 341 52.88 11.83 -19.93
C GLN A 341 52.00 13.07 -19.90
N VAL A 342 51.13 13.10 -18.91
CA VAL A 342 50.42 14.32 -18.55
C VAL A 342 50.78 14.67 -17.13
N LYS A 343 51.19 15.93 -16.93
CA LYS A 343 51.45 16.48 -15.63
C LYS A 343 50.62 17.72 -15.44
N PHE A 344 49.97 17.75 -14.30
CA PHE A 344 49.22 18.90 -13.82
C PHE A 344 49.82 19.31 -12.48
N SER A 345 49.97 20.61 -12.29
CA SER A 345 50.60 21.18 -11.11
C SER A 345 49.92 22.47 -10.72
N ALA A 346 49.45 22.54 -9.48
CA ALA A 346 48.99 23.78 -8.88
C ALA A 346 50.15 24.79 -8.81
N MET A 347 49.91 26.06 -9.16
CA MET A 347 50.98 27.06 -9.06
C MET A 347 51.30 27.40 -7.60
N SER A 348 52.59 27.59 -7.28
CA SER A 348 53.00 28.00 -5.93
C SER A 348 52.41 29.36 -5.53
N SER A 349 52.24 30.27 -6.49
CA SER A 349 51.68 31.62 -6.27
C SER A 349 50.16 31.65 -6.17
N ASN A 350 49.46 30.70 -6.79
CA ASN A 350 48.02 30.53 -6.70
C ASN A 350 47.68 29.03 -6.91
N PRO A 351 47.28 28.28 -5.86
CA PRO A 351 46.95 26.87 -5.96
C PRO A 351 45.83 26.53 -6.96
N ASP A 352 44.94 27.47 -7.20
CA ASP A 352 43.69 27.25 -7.94
C ASP A 352 43.93 27.28 -9.46
N VAL A 353 45.08 27.81 -9.86
CA VAL A 353 45.52 27.73 -11.25
C VAL A 353 46.32 26.46 -11.43
N ILE A 354 45.76 25.55 -12.23
CA ILE A 354 46.45 24.32 -12.59
C ILE A 354 47.20 24.53 -13.88
N LYS A 355 48.53 24.48 -13.80
CA LYS A 355 49.38 24.39 -14.97
C LYS A 355 49.37 22.96 -15.47
N PHE A 356 49.11 22.78 -16.75
CA PHE A 356 49.28 21.49 -17.40
C PHE A 356 50.48 21.50 -18.32
N SER A 357 51.11 20.33 -18.43
CA SER A 357 52.07 19.99 -19.45
C SER A 357 51.77 18.59 -19.90
N VAL A 358 51.37 18.45 -21.16
CA VAL A 358 51.02 17.17 -21.75
C VAL A 358 51.96 16.87 -22.91
N ARG A 359 52.32 15.59 -23.05
CA ARG A 359 53.03 15.05 -24.20
C ARG A 359 52.49 13.65 -24.50
N PHE A 360 52.21 13.39 -25.76
CA PHE A 360 51.83 12.06 -26.25
C PHE A 360 52.28 11.91 -27.71
N PRO A 361 52.48 10.68 -28.21
CA PRO A 361 52.93 10.47 -29.57
C PRO A 361 51.85 10.80 -30.59
N LEU A 362 52.33 11.08 -31.80
CA LEU A 362 51.54 11.28 -32.99
C LEU A 362 51.82 10.09 -33.92
N PRO A 363 50.90 9.12 -34.06
CA PRO A 363 51.18 7.86 -34.75
C PRO A 363 51.48 8.03 -36.25
N ALA A 364 50.84 8.99 -36.90
CA ALA A 364 51.02 9.32 -38.31
C ALA A 364 51.15 10.83 -38.49
N ASP A 365 51.96 11.25 -39.45
CA ASP A 365 52.14 12.66 -39.75
C ASP A 365 50.91 13.19 -40.51
N PRO A 366 50.23 14.24 -40.01
CA PRO A 366 49.12 14.85 -40.72
C PRO A 366 49.62 15.47 -42.02
N ALA A 367 48.86 15.29 -43.11
CA ALA A 367 49.24 15.78 -44.44
C ALA A 367 49.35 17.31 -44.48
N VAL A 368 48.47 18.01 -43.76
CA VAL A 368 48.44 19.46 -43.58
C VAL A 368 47.96 19.74 -42.15
N LEU A 369 48.52 20.77 -41.50
CA LEU A 369 48.11 21.24 -40.17
C LEU A 369 47.47 22.62 -40.30
N HIS A 370 46.30 22.82 -39.70
CA HIS A 370 45.53 24.05 -39.89
C HIS A 370 45.12 24.67 -38.54
N PRO A 371 45.49 25.93 -38.23
CA PRO A 371 45.08 26.57 -36.98
C PRO A 371 43.69 27.23 -37.10
N PRO A 372 42.93 27.38 -35.99
CA PRO A 372 43.32 27.15 -34.60
C PRO A 372 43.31 25.67 -34.20
N ILE A 373 44.21 25.33 -33.27
CA ILE A 373 44.27 23.99 -32.69
C ILE A 373 43.48 23.98 -31.38
N SER A 374 42.60 22.99 -31.20
CA SER A 374 41.82 22.78 -29.98
C SER A 374 42.46 21.69 -29.11
N LEU A 375 42.38 21.87 -27.79
CA LEU A 375 42.80 20.90 -26.78
C LEU A 375 41.68 20.73 -25.77
N THR A 376 41.31 19.47 -25.53
CA THR A 376 40.32 19.06 -24.54
C THR A 376 40.94 18.12 -23.51
N PHE A 377 40.65 18.34 -22.23
CA PHE A 377 40.93 17.38 -21.17
C PHE A 377 39.63 16.85 -20.56
N THR A 378 39.49 15.54 -20.47
CA THR A 378 38.38 14.88 -19.76
C THR A 378 38.90 14.28 -18.45
N THR A 379 38.26 14.57 -17.33
CA THR A 379 38.56 14.01 -16.00
C THR A 379 37.30 13.40 -15.37
N HIS A 380 37.45 12.40 -14.50
CA HIS A 380 36.33 11.65 -13.87
C HIS A 380 35.39 10.96 -14.84
N GLY A 381 35.71 10.97 -16.13
CA GLY A 381 34.87 10.43 -17.20
C GLY A 381 33.77 11.38 -17.68
N ILE A 382 33.53 12.51 -17.02
CA ILE A 382 32.39 13.41 -17.28
C ILE A 382 32.74 14.90 -17.34
N ILE A 383 33.92 15.33 -16.88
CA ILE A 383 34.28 16.76 -16.84
C ILE A 383 35.21 17.10 -18.00
N ASP A 384 34.76 17.92 -18.93
CA ASP A 384 35.55 18.39 -20.08
C ASP A 384 36.08 19.82 -19.89
N ARG A 385 37.34 20.03 -20.28
CA ARG A 385 37.99 21.35 -20.25
C ARG A 385 38.57 21.68 -21.61
N VAL A 386 38.10 22.75 -22.25
CA VAL A 386 38.36 23.03 -23.67
C VAL A 386 39.09 24.36 -23.89
N GLY A 387 40.02 24.39 -24.83
CA GLY A 387 40.76 25.60 -25.20
C GLY A 387 41.34 25.57 -26.60
N THR A 388 41.39 26.74 -27.24
CA THR A 388 41.89 26.91 -28.61
C THR A 388 43.15 27.78 -28.67
N ILE A 389 44.00 27.56 -29.67
CA ILE A 389 45.18 28.39 -29.94
C ILE A 389 45.37 28.63 -31.44
N GLY A 390 45.21 29.88 -31.88
CA GLY A 390 45.25 30.26 -33.29
C GLY A 390 46.57 30.85 -33.79
N ALA A 391 47.40 31.42 -32.92
CA ALA A 391 48.64 32.09 -33.31
C ALA A 391 49.79 31.10 -33.57
N CYS A 392 49.85 30.55 -34.79
CA CYS A 392 50.74 29.43 -35.15
C CYS A 392 51.74 29.76 -36.26
N ARG A 393 52.91 29.10 -36.21
CA ARG A 393 53.87 29.00 -37.32
C ARG A 393 54.01 27.53 -37.71
N ALA A 394 53.69 27.20 -38.96
CA ALA A 394 53.71 25.84 -39.48
C ALA A 394 54.83 25.64 -40.53
N SER A 395 55.30 24.41 -40.67
CA SER A 395 56.12 23.88 -41.77
C SER A 395 55.56 22.53 -42.22
N ALA A 396 56.10 21.95 -43.30
CA ALA A 396 55.60 20.72 -43.92
C ALA A 396 55.41 19.51 -42.96
N SER A 397 56.09 19.48 -41.80
CA SER A 397 55.91 18.39 -40.81
C SER A 397 55.98 18.88 -39.36
N SER A 398 55.76 20.18 -39.10
CA SER A 398 55.75 20.68 -37.72
C SER A 398 54.94 21.96 -37.56
N MET A 399 54.36 22.15 -36.38
CA MET A 399 53.65 23.38 -36.03
C MET A 399 54.01 23.82 -34.63
N ARG A 400 54.10 25.13 -34.45
CA ARG A 400 54.26 25.75 -33.14
C ARG A 400 53.29 26.92 -33.00
N CYS A 401 52.40 26.80 -32.04
CA CYS A 401 51.45 27.84 -31.64
C CYS A 401 51.87 28.45 -30.31
N ARG A 402 51.73 29.77 -30.17
CA ARG A 402 52.06 30.48 -28.93
C ARG A 402 51.09 31.64 -28.72
N GLN A 403 50.51 31.70 -27.54
CA GLN A 403 49.72 32.82 -27.06
C GLN A 403 50.50 33.51 -25.93
N SER A 404 50.53 34.84 -25.94
CA SER A 404 51.24 35.65 -24.95
C SER A 404 50.55 35.62 -23.60
#